data_AF-A0A925BQP5-F1
#
_entry.id   AF-A0A925BQP5-F1
#
_cell.length_a   1.000
_cell.length_b   1.000
_cell.length_c   1.000
_cell.angle_alpha   90.00
_cell.angle_beta   90.00
_cell.angle_gamma   90.00
#
_symmetry.space_group_name_H-M   'P 1'
#
loop_
_entity.id
_entity.type
_entity.pdbx_description
1 polymer ?
#
loop_
_entity_poly.entity_id
_entity_poly.type
_entity_poly.pdbx_seq_one_letter_code
_entity_poly.pdbx_strand_id
1 'polypeptide(L)'
;MAQTVAADCAARDLQRATDIARRIVTEFGMSREAQPRLLQRGSPFLGTPAPGDAVHGEDTVRKIDLEVRPLIDESATIALDILNERRAVLEHMTKELLEIEVMDADHLKRILDDE
;
A
#
# COMPACT_ATOMS: atom_id res chain seq x y z
N MET A 1 17.01 -20.16 0.57
CA MET A 1 15.94 -19.84 1.54
C MET A 1 15.76 -18.33 1.73
N ALA A 2 16.81 -17.55 2.05
CA ALA A 2 16.67 -16.09 2.25
C ALA A 2 16.12 -15.30 1.04
N GLN A 3 16.55 -15.62 -0.19
CA GLN A 3 16.04 -14.96 -1.41
C GLN A 3 14.55 -15.24 -1.68
N THR A 4 14.06 -16.42 -1.30
CA THR A 4 12.65 -16.81 -1.50
C THR A 4 11.74 -16.10 -0.50
N VAL A 5 12.16 -16.01 0.77
CA VAL A 5 11.41 -15.29 1.82
C VAL A 5 11.33 -13.79 1.53
N ALA A 6 12.39 -13.18 1.01
CA ALA A 6 12.38 -11.76 0.64
C ALA A 6 11.39 -11.46 -0.50
N ALA A 7 11.34 -12.32 -1.52
CA ALA A 7 10.37 -12.20 -2.61
C ALA A 7 8.92 -12.37 -2.12
N ASP A 8 8.69 -13.32 -1.22
CA ASP A 8 7.37 -13.56 -0.63
C ASP A 8 6.89 -12.37 0.24
N CYS A 9 7.79 -11.77 1.02
CA CYS A 9 7.50 -10.56 1.78
C CYS A 9 7.17 -9.37 0.87
N ALA A 10 7.98 -9.14 -0.17
CA ALA A 10 7.74 -8.08 -1.15
C ALA A 10 6.41 -8.26 -1.89
N ALA A 11 6.09 -9.49 -2.32
CA ALA A 11 4.82 -9.80 -2.95
C ALA A 11 3.62 -9.52 -2.02
N ARG A 12 3.74 -9.89 -0.74
CA ARG A 12 2.71 -9.63 0.28
C ARG A 12 2.50 -8.14 0.51
N ASP A 13 3.57 -7.35 0.56
CA ASP A 13 3.47 -5.90 0.76
C ASP A 13 2.83 -5.21 -0.45
N LEU A 14 3.20 -5.63 -1.68
CA LEU A 14 2.56 -5.16 -2.91
C LEU A 14 1.08 -5.52 -2.97
N GLN A 15 0.71 -6.73 -2.57
CA GLN A 15 -0.69 -7.14 -2.49
C GLN A 15 -1.47 -6.24 -1.53
N ARG A 16 -0.93 -6.02 -0.32
CA ARG A 16 -1.56 -5.15 0.69
C ARG A 16 -1.68 -3.70 0.20
N ALA A 17 -0.65 -3.16 -0.44
CA ALA A 17 -0.69 -1.81 -1.01
C ALA A 17 -1.78 -1.70 -2.10
N THR A 18 -1.86 -2.71 -2.98
CA THR A 18 -2.87 -2.79 -4.04
C THR A 18 -4.29 -2.85 -3.47
N ASP A 19 -4.51 -3.61 -2.40
CA ASP A 19 -5.81 -3.70 -1.73
C ASP A 19 -6.22 -2.36 -1.13
N ILE A 20 -5.29 -1.64 -0.49
CA ILE A 20 -5.55 -0.29 0.05
C ILE A 20 -5.90 0.69 -1.08
N ALA A 21 -5.11 0.71 -2.16
CA ALA A 21 -5.36 1.58 -3.31
C ALA A 21 -6.71 1.26 -3.98
N ARG A 22 -7.06 -0.02 -4.12
CA ARG A 22 -8.37 -0.44 -4.62
C ARG A 22 -9.47 0.10 -3.73
N ARG A 23 -9.35 0.02 -2.40
CA ARG A 23 -10.33 0.58 -1.45
C ARG A 23 -10.42 2.10 -1.55
N ILE A 24 -9.32 2.83 -1.76
CA ILE A 24 -9.32 4.28 -2.00
C ILE A 24 -10.19 4.65 -3.21
N VAL A 25 -9.96 3.97 -4.34
CA VAL A 25 -10.71 4.22 -5.59
C VAL A 25 -12.18 3.80 -5.44
N THR A 26 -12.40 2.66 -4.79
CA THR A 26 -13.71 2.04 -4.68
C THR A 26 -14.53 2.66 -3.53
N GLU A 27 -14.16 2.43 -2.27
CA GLU A 27 -14.95 2.81 -1.10
C GLU A 27 -15.03 4.33 -0.89
N PHE A 28 -13.96 5.07 -1.21
CA PHE A 28 -13.89 6.51 -0.94
C PHE A 28 -14.20 7.38 -2.16
N GLY A 29 -14.41 6.79 -3.35
CA GLY A 29 -14.78 7.51 -4.56
C GLY A 29 -13.73 8.52 -5.03
N MET A 30 -12.45 8.31 -4.68
CA MET A 30 -11.33 9.22 -4.97
C MET A 30 -10.72 9.00 -6.37
N SER A 31 -11.56 8.78 -7.38
CA SER A 31 -11.12 8.73 -8.78
C SER A 31 -11.58 9.97 -9.54
N ARG A 32 -10.74 10.46 -10.45
CA ARG A 32 -11.05 11.64 -11.28
C ARG A 32 -12.10 11.34 -12.34
N GLU A 33 -12.24 10.08 -12.77
CA GLU A 33 -13.21 9.65 -13.80
C GLU A 33 -14.37 8.80 -13.26
N ALA A 34 -14.16 8.02 -12.21
CA ALA A 34 -15.18 7.22 -11.57
C ALA A 34 -16.01 8.12 -10.66
N GLN A 35 -17.11 8.62 -11.22
CA GLN A 35 -18.15 9.29 -10.46
C GLN A 35 -18.48 8.51 -9.17
N PRO A 36 -18.82 9.19 -8.06
CA PRO A 36 -19.03 8.61 -6.72
C PRO A 36 -20.24 7.65 -6.62
N ARG A 37 -20.69 7.07 -7.73
CA ARG A 37 -21.92 6.29 -7.85
C ARG A 37 -21.74 4.79 -7.76
N LEU A 38 -20.54 4.23 -7.79
CA LEU A 38 -20.47 2.78 -7.96
C LEU A 38 -20.55 1.95 -6.68
N LEU A 39 -20.47 2.56 -5.49
CA LEU A 39 -20.22 1.78 -4.27
C LEU A 39 -21.03 2.30 -3.09
N GLN A 40 -22.34 2.36 -3.26
CA GLN A 40 -23.19 2.07 -2.11
C GLN A 40 -23.05 0.59 -1.79
N ARG A 41 -22.10 0.22 -0.93
CA ARG A 41 -22.28 -0.97 -0.10
C ARG A 41 -23.53 -0.69 0.73
N GLY A 42 -24.65 -1.29 0.35
CA GLY A 42 -25.90 -1.18 1.09
C GLY A 42 -25.64 -1.44 2.57
N SER A 43 -26.04 -0.51 3.42
CA SER A 43 -25.96 -0.67 4.87
C SER A 43 -26.63 -1.99 5.27
N PRO A 44 -26.00 -2.86 6.08
CA PRO A 44 -26.62 -4.09 6.59
C PRO A 44 -27.93 -3.85 7.35
N PHE A 45 -28.21 -2.59 7.70
CA PHE A 45 -29.36 -2.15 8.48
C PHE A 45 -30.67 -2.07 7.68
N LEU A 46 -30.64 -2.06 6.33
CA LEU A 46 -31.85 -1.84 5.52
C LEU A 46 -32.53 -3.12 4.99
N GLY A 47 -32.15 -4.31 5.46
CA GLY A 47 -32.82 -5.57 5.05
C GLY A 47 -32.65 -5.93 3.57
N THR A 48 -31.88 -5.15 2.81
CA THR A 48 -31.45 -5.51 1.46
C THR A 48 -30.38 -6.59 1.59
N PRO A 49 -30.50 -7.75 0.92
CA PRO A 49 -29.41 -8.72 0.90
C PRO A 49 -28.16 -7.99 0.43
N ALA A 50 -27.07 -8.10 1.22
CA ALA A 50 -25.77 -7.60 0.80
C ALA A 50 -25.53 -8.11 -0.63
N PRO A 51 -25.26 -7.25 -1.63
CA PRO A 51 -24.84 -7.75 -2.92
C PRO A 51 -23.49 -8.43 -2.67
N GLY A 52 -23.53 -9.75 -2.50
CA GLY A 52 -22.36 -10.60 -2.65
C GLY A 52 -21.74 -10.25 -3.99
N ASP A 53 -20.42 -10.04 -3.97
CA ASP A 53 -19.57 -9.73 -5.11
C ASP A 53 -20.33 -8.99 -6.20
N ALA A 54 -20.52 -7.68 -6.03
CA ALA A 54 -21.01 -6.84 -7.11
C ALA A 54 -20.18 -7.19 -8.36
N VAL A 55 -20.78 -7.95 -9.28
CA VAL A 55 -20.13 -8.44 -10.49
C VAL A 55 -19.92 -7.20 -11.33
N HIS A 56 -18.78 -6.55 -11.09
CA HIS A 56 -18.33 -5.41 -11.84
C HIS A 56 -18.22 -5.87 -13.29
N GLY A 57 -18.87 -5.15 -14.22
CA GLY A 57 -18.64 -5.40 -15.65
C GLY A 57 -17.16 -5.24 -15.97
N GLU A 58 -16.65 -5.95 -16.97
CA GLU A 58 -15.23 -5.90 -17.38
C GLU A 58 -14.72 -4.46 -17.55
N ASP A 59 -15.55 -3.58 -18.13
CA ASP A 59 -15.26 -2.15 -18.28
C ASP A 59 -15.07 -1.42 -16.94
N THR A 60 -15.81 -1.82 -15.92
CA THR A 60 -15.72 -1.22 -14.58
C THR A 60 -14.47 -1.69 -13.85
N VAL A 61 -14.16 -2.99 -13.89
CA VAL A 61 -12.93 -3.54 -13.32
C VAL A 61 -11.72 -2.87 -13.96
N ARG A 62 -11.74 -2.75 -15.30
CA ARG A 62 -10.70 -2.07 -16.06
C ARG A 62 -10.53 -0.61 -15.62
N LYS A 63 -11.61 0.13 -15.42
CA LYS A 63 -11.54 1.53 -14.92
C LYS A 63 -10.93 1.60 -13.52
N ILE A 64 -11.31 0.71 -12.61
CA ILE A 64 -10.74 0.66 -11.27
C ILE A 64 -9.23 0.38 -11.35
N ASP A 65 -8.81 -0.59 -12.15
CA ASP A 65 -7.40 -0.94 -12.28
C ASP A 65 -6.57 0.19 -12.90
N LEU A 66 -7.14 0.94 -13.86
CA LEU A 66 -6.50 2.13 -14.45
C LEU A 66 -6.28 3.26 -13.43
N GLU A 67 -7.12 3.37 -12.41
CA GLU A 67 -7.02 4.38 -11.34
C GLU A 67 -6.14 3.90 -10.18
N VAL A 68 -6.10 2.60 -9.90
CA VAL A 68 -5.23 2.01 -8.87
C VAL A 68 -3.76 2.09 -9.25
N ARG A 69 -3.46 1.84 -10.53
CA ARG A 69 -2.07 1.82 -11.03
C ARG A 69 -1.28 3.10 -10.74
N PRO A 70 -1.75 4.32 -11.08
CA PRO A 70 -1.00 5.54 -10.79
C PRO A 70 -0.80 5.77 -9.29
N LEU A 71 -1.74 5.35 -8.43
CA LEU A 71 -1.57 5.46 -6.97
C LEU A 71 -0.42 4.60 -6.44
N ILE A 72 -0.30 3.37 -6.95
CA ILE A 72 0.80 2.47 -6.57
C ILE A 72 2.13 2.97 -7.13
N ASP A 73 2.15 3.39 -8.40
CA ASP A 73 3.36 3.91 -9.04
C ASP A 73 3.87 5.17 -8.32
N GLU A 74 2.99 6.13 -8.02
CA GLU A 74 3.33 7.35 -7.27
C GLU A 74 3.85 7.02 -5.86
N SER A 75 3.16 6.13 -5.14
CA SER A 75 3.59 5.71 -3.80
C SER A 75 4.97 5.04 -3.83
N ALA A 76 5.26 4.24 -4.85
CA ALA A 76 6.55 3.60 -5.04
C ALA A 76 7.65 4.63 -5.34
N THR A 77 7.37 5.62 -6.19
CA THR A 77 8.30 6.74 -6.46
C THR A 77 8.60 7.52 -5.19
N ILE A 78 7.57 7.93 -4.43
CA ILE A 78 7.76 8.66 -3.17
C ILE A 78 8.61 7.86 -2.18
N ALA A 79 8.32 6.56 -2.04
CA ALA A 79 9.10 5.69 -1.15
C ALA A 79 10.57 5.61 -1.57
N LEU A 80 10.85 5.46 -2.88
CA LEU A 80 12.21 5.44 -3.41
C LEU A 80 12.93 6.78 -3.20
N ASP A 81 12.25 7.90 -3.41
CA ASP A 81 12.82 9.22 -3.19
C ASP A 81 13.21 9.41 -1.74
N ILE A 82 12.33 9.07 -0.78
CA ILE A 82 12.63 9.14 0.66
C ILE A 82 13.83 8.24 1.03
N LEU A 83 13.88 7.01 0.49
CA LEU A 83 14.99 6.08 0.76
C LEU A 83 16.31 6.56 0.16
N ASN A 84 16.28 7.23 -0.99
CA ASN A 84 17.46 7.81 -1.62
C ASN A 84 17.93 9.07 -0.88
N GLU A 85 17.01 9.94 -0.48
CA GLU A 85 17.31 11.13 0.32
C GLU A 85 17.94 10.75 1.67
N ARG A 86 17.47 9.67 2.30
CA ARG A 86 17.94 9.17 3.60
C ARG A 86 18.91 7.98 3.49
N ARG A 87 19.67 7.92 2.38
CA ARG A 87 20.58 6.79 2.12
C ARG A 87 21.63 6.60 3.22
N ALA A 88 22.15 7.69 3.78
CA ALA A 88 23.15 7.66 4.84
C ALA A 88 22.61 6.99 6.12
N VAL A 89 21.46 7.46 6.62
CA VAL A 89 20.72 6.81 7.73
C VAL A 89 20.50 5.32 7.45
N LEU A 90 20.02 4.96 6.26
CA LEU A 90 19.72 3.57 5.91
C LEU A 90 20.97 2.68 5.99
N GLU A 91 22.11 3.15 5.48
CA GLU A 91 23.38 2.43 5.53
C GLU A 91 23.90 2.31 6.97
N HIS A 92 23.75 3.35 7.78
CA HIS A 92 24.11 3.31 9.21
C HIS A 92 23.26 2.27 9.95
N MET A 93 21.94 2.36 9.85
CA MET A 93 21.01 1.41 10.46
C MET A 93 21.28 -0.03 10.01
N THR A 94 21.59 -0.25 8.73
CA THR A 94 21.87 -1.59 8.19
C THR A 94 23.13 -2.18 8.81
N LYS A 95 24.20 -1.39 8.96
CA LYS A 95 25.45 -1.86 9.59
C LYS A 95 25.21 -2.25 11.04
N GLU A 96 24.48 -1.42 11.77
CA GLU A 96 24.20 -1.66 13.18
C GLU A 96 23.28 -2.88 13.38
N LEU A 97 22.23 -3.03 12.56
CA LEU A 97 21.37 -4.21 12.58
C LEU A 97 22.12 -5.52 12.29
N LEU A 98 23.21 -5.48 11.52
CA LEU A 98 24.06 -6.65 11.30
C LEU A 98 24.85 -7.05 12.55
N GLU A 99 25.10 -6.12 13.48
CA GLU A 99 25.84 -6.38 14.71
C GLU A 99 24.92 -6.81 15.86
N ILE A 100 23.77 -6.14 16.02
CA ILE A 100 22.87 -6.36 17.17
C ILE A 100 21.66 -7.25 16.85
N GLU A 101 21.42 -7.56 15.57
CA GLU A 101 20.29 -8.34 15.01
C GLU A 101 18.88 -7.76 15.23
N VAL A 102 18.65 -7.04 16.34
CA VAL A 102 17.35 -6.47 16.72
C VAL A 102 17.53 -5.05 17.23
N MET A 103 16.76 -4.13 16.66
CA MET A 103 16.70 -2.73 17.05
C MET A 103 15.31 -2.40 17.56
N ASP A 104 15.21 -1.76 18.73
CA ASP A 104 13.94 -1.29 19.27
C ASP A 104 13.57 0.11 18.73
N ALA A 105 12.37 0.56 19.07
CA ALA A 105 11.83 1.83 18.57
C ALA A 105 12.59 3.05 19.10
N ASP A 106 13.14 3.00 20.32
CA ASP A 106 13.85 4.14 20.90
C ASP A 106 15.25 4.27 20.30
N HIS A 107 15.92 3.14 20.05
CA HIS A 107 17.18 3.10 19.33
C HIS A 107 17.01 3.64 17.91
N LEU A 108 15.99 3.16 17.18
CA LEU A 108 15.70 3.64 15.83
C LEU A 108 15.49 5.16 15.79
N LYS A 109 14.75 5.72 16.76
CA LYS A 109 14.52 7.17 16.82
C LYS A 109 15.81 7.95 17.00
N ARG A 110 16.74 7.49 17.84
CA ARG A 110 18.02 8.16 18.04
C ARG A 110 18.79 8.27 16.73
N ILE A 111 18.84 7.18 15.96
CA ILE A 111 19.51 7.18 14.64
C ILE A 111 18.81 8.14 13.65
N LEU A 112 17.49 8.26 13.73
CA LEU A 112 16.71 9.15 12.86
C LEU A 112 16.81 10.63 13.26
N ASP A 113 17.05 10.94 14.53
CA ASP A 113 17.13 12.30 15.08
C ASP A 113 18.56 12.88 15.05
N ASP A 114 19.58 12.01 14.95
CA ASP A 114 21.00 12.39 14.92
C ASP A 114 21.50 12.84 13.51
N GLU A 115 20.67 12.76 12.46
CA GLU A 115 20.89 13.35 11.11
C GLU A 115 19.92 14.50 10.80
#